data_AF-A0A9Q9HRK5-F1
#
_entry.id   AF-A0A9Q9HRK5-F1
#
_cell.length_a   1.000
_cell.length_b   1.000
_cell.length_c   1.000
_cell.angle_alpha   90.00
_cell.angle_beta   90.00
_cell.angle_gamma   90.00
#
_symmetry.space_group_name_H-M   'P 1'
#
loop_
_entity.id
_entity.type
_entity.pdbx_description
1 polymer ?
#
loop_
_entity_poly.entity_id
_entity_poly.type
_entity_poly.pdbx_seq_one_letter_code
_entity_poly.pdbx_strand_id
1 'polypeptide(L)'
;MKPFGNAALRAQLAMRGQAQPRRLYQGSQNISLLRGTLVLTREGERAAEEVKAGGGLITRTQGMARVEAVRTRRAMLQAVCISAGSLGDTRADSDLTVPWDQRVLVRDWRAKAMFGQPQAVVPAYELVDGEFIRDLGLQMMDLTILEFSRPHVIYAGGLELAAAAAPDEDLRPAA
;
A
#
# COMPACT_ATOMS: atom_id res chain seq x y z
N MET A 1 -28.16 4.46 2.41
CA MET A 1 -26.72 4.38 2.74
C MET A 1 -26.10 3.51 1.67
N LYS A 2 -25.22 4.04 0.80
CA LYS A 2 -24.52 3.19 -0.18
C LYS A 2 -23.65 2.17 0.57
N PRO A 3 -23.54 0.92 0.12
CA PRO A 3 -22.59 -0.01 0.72
C PRO A 3 -21.18 0.57 0.62
N PHE A 4 -20.47 0.61 1.74
CA PHE A 4 -19.07 1.05 1.80
C PHE A 4 -18.14 -0.11 1.44
N GLY A 5 -17.11 0.18 0.65
CA GLY A 5 -16.17 -0.82 0.15
C GLY A 5 -16.76 -1.74 -0.90
N ASN A 6 -15.89 -2.51 -1.56
CA ASN A 6 -16.27 -3.31 -2.71
C ASN A 6 -16.90 -4.65 -2.30
N ALA A 7 -18.03 -4.63 -1.57
CA ALA A 7 -18.68 -5.83 -1.04
C ALA A 7 -19.06 -6.85 -2.13
N ALA A 8 -19.47 -6.37 -3.30
CA ALA A 8 -19.72 -7.20 -4.48
C ALA A 8 -18.43 -7.86 -4.98
N LEU A 9 -17.30 -7.15 -5.03
CA LEU A 9 -16.01 -7.73 -5.35
C LEU A 9 -15.52 -8.70 -4.25
N ARG A 10 -15.75 -8.43 -2.96
CA ARG A 10 -15.41 -9.37 -1.87
C ARG A 10 -16.15 -10.70 -2.07
N ALA A 11 -17.44 -10.64 -2.39
CA ALA A 11 -18.23 -11.83 -2.73
C ALA A 11 -17.75 -12.49 -4.03
N GLN A 12 -17.44 -11.72 -5.07
CA GLN A 12 -16.95 -12.23 -6.35
C GLN A 12 -15.55 -12.87 -6.24
N LEU A 13 -14.64 -12.31 -5.43
CA LEU A 13 -13.31 -12.85 -5.17
C LEU A 13 -13.37 -14.10 -4.29
N ALA A 14 -14.28 -14.14 -3.31
CA ALA A 14 -14.54 -15.35 -2.52
C ALA A 14 -15.10 -16.50 -3.39
N MET A 15 -15.86 -16.17 -4.44
CA MET A 15 -16.47 -17.14 -5.36
C MET A 15 -15.56 -17.52 -6.55
N ARG A 16 -14.65 -16.63 -6.99
CA ARG A 16 -13.74 -16.86 -8.13
C ARG A 16 -12.37 -17.32 -7.65
N GLY A 17 -12.22 -18.63 -7.49
CA GLY A 17 -10.97 -19.28 -7.13
C GLY A 17 -9.76 -19.02 -8.05
N GLN A 18 -9.83 -18.31 -9.20
CA GLN A 18 -8.65 -17.95 -10.01
C GLN A 18 -8.99 -17.04 -11.21
N ALA A 19 -8.67 -15.76 -11.08
CA ALA A 19 -8.17 -14.88 -12.16
C ALA A 19 -7.56 -13.66 -11.45
N GLN A 20 -6.55 -13.91 -10.63
CA GLN A 20 -5.93 -12.85 -9.85
C GLN A 20 -5.14 -11.93 -10.79
N PRO A 21 -5.28 -10.59 -10.67
CA PRO A 21 -4.33 -9.68 -11.30
C PRO A 21 -2.93 -10.12 -10.92
N ARG A 22 -1.98 -10.01 -11.85
CA ARG A 22 -0.65 -10.61 -11.73
C ARG A 22 0.02 -10.15 -10.43
N ARG A 23 -0.05 -11.00 -9.40
CA ARG A 23 0.46 -10.70 -8.07
C ARG A 23 1.96 -10.64 -8.13
N LEU A 24 2.49 -9.44 -7.96
CA LEU A 24 3.92 -9.27 -7.87
C LEU A 24 4.31 -9.56 -6.42
N TYR A 25 5.03 -10.67 -6.23
CA TYR A 25 5.74 -10.97 -4.97
C TYR A 25 4.85 -11.34 -3.77
N GLN A 26 3.84 -12.19 -3.97
CA GLN A 26 3.04 -12.76 -2.87
C GLN A 26 3.95 -13.44 -1.83
N GLY A 27 3.84 -13.05 -0.55
CA GLY A 27 4.70 -13.57 0.53
C GLY A 27 6.12 -12.99 0.56
N SER A 28 6.41 -11.94 -0.22
CA SER A 28 7.70 -11.25 -0.18
C SER A 28 7.75 -10.09 0.81
N GLN A 29 8.98 -9.69 1.14
CA GLN A 29 9.30 -8.50 1.93
C GLN A 29 9.39 -7.24 1.09
N ASN A 30 8.75 -7.24 -0.08
CA ASN A 30 8.89 -6.16 -1.06
C ASN A 30 7.70 -5.21 -1.00
N ILE A 31 7.98 -3.95 -1.27
CA ILE A 31 6.97 -2.90 -1.50
C ILE A 31 7.19 -2.34 -2.89
N SER A 32 6.13 -2.30 -3.71
CA SER A 32 6.19 -1.82 -5.09
C SER A 32 5.46 -0.49 -5.20
N LEU A 33 6.23 0.58 -5.44
CA LEU A 33 5.74 1.94 -5.51
C LEU A 33 5.76 2.43 -6.96
N LEU A 34 4.82 3.28 -7.35
CA LEU A 34 4.94 3.99 -8.61
C LEU A 34 6.15 4.93 -8.54
N ARG A 35 6.89 5.06 -9.64
CA ARG A 35 7.96 6.03 -9.76
C ARG A 35 7.48 7.44 -9.39
N GLY A 36 8.29 8.20 -8.64
CA GLY A 36 7.95 9.52 -8.11
C GLY A 36 7.17 9.47 -6.78
N THR A 37 6.76 8.29 -6.31
CA THR A 37 6.13 8.15 -4.98
C THR A 37 7.13 8.56 -3.91
N LEU A 38 6.77 9.56 -3.10
CA LEU A 38 7.60 10.02 -1.99
C LEU A 38 7.59 8.99 -0.86
N VAL A 39 8.75 8.70 -0.29
CA VAL A 39 8.93 7.85 0.90
C VAL A 39 9.63 8.63 2.00
N LEU A 40 9.30 8.31 3.25
CA LEU A 40 9.88 9.01 4.40
C LEU A 40 11.26 8.45 4.75
N THR A 41 12.27 9.31 4.68
CA THR A 41 13.66 9.01 5.07
C THR A 41 14.04 9.83 6.30
N ARG A 42 15.27 9.63 6.82
CA ARG A 42 15.82 10.47 7.90
C ARG A 42 15.92 11.95 7.50
N GLU A 43 16.12 12.22 6.22
CA GLU A 43 16.35 13.56 5.66
C GLU A 43 15.04 14.25 5.25
N GLY A 44 13.90 13.60 5.47
CA GLY A 44 12.59 14.03 4.98
C GLY A 44 12.09 13.13 3.85
N GLU A 45 11.09 13.62 3.13
CA GLU A 45 10.47 12.90 2.02
C GLU A 45 11.37 12.91 0.78
N ARG A 46 11.53 11.75 0.16
CA ARG A 46 12.32 11.58 -1.08
C ARG A 46 11.61 10.66 -2.05
N ALA A 47 11.79 10.85 -3.35
CA ALA A 47 11.22 9.94 -4.33
C ALA A 47 11.81 8.52 -4.15
N ALA A 48 10.96 7.49 -4.26
CA ALA A 48 11.35 6.11 -4.01
C ALA A 48 12.55 5.67 -4.85
N GLU A 49 12.64 6.12 -6.11
CA GLU A 49 13.77 5.79 -7.00
C GLU A 49 15.11 6.43 -6.61
N GLU A 50 15.10 7.44 -5.72
CA GLU A 50 16.34 8.05 -5.22
C GLU A 50 16.95 7.26 -4.07
N VAL A 51 16.17 6.37 -3.46
CA VAL A 51 16.64 5.47 -2.41
C VAL A 51 17.60 4.47 -3.02
N LYS A 52 18.72 4.25 -2.36
CA LYS A 52 19.73 3.26 -2.77
C LYS A 52 19.74 2.08 -1.81
N ALA A 53 20.22 0.94 -2.30
CA ALA A 53 20.54 -0.19 -1.43
C ALA A 53 21.49 0.26 -0.30
N GLY A 54 21.19 -0.18 0.93
CA GLY A 54 21.83 0.29 2.16
C GLY A 54 21.23 1.57 2.75
N GLY A 55 20.37 2.29 2.03
CA GLY A 55 19.63 3.45 2.52
C GLY A 55 18.61 3.07 3.60
N GLY A 56 18.23 4.05 4.43
CA GLY A 56 17.29 3.87 5.52
C GLY A 56 15.96 4.58 5.27
N LEU A 57 14.85 3.86 5.44
CA LEU A 57 13.50 4.43 5.46
C LEU A 57 12.93 4.44 6.88
N ILE A 58 12.16 5.47 7.19
CA ILE A 58 11.34 5.50 8.39
C ILE A 58 10.13 4.59 8.14
N THR A 59 9.93 3.66 9.06
CA THR A 59 8.88 2.64 9.04
C THR A 59 8.08 2.72 10.32
N ARG A 60 6.80 2.35 10.22
CA ARG A 60 5.93 2.24 11.38
C ARG A 60 6.26 1.03 12.25
N THR A 61 6.72 -0.06 11.64
CA THR A 61 7.04 -1.32 12.33
C THR A 61 8.18 -1.14 13.34
N GLN A 62 9.30 -0.54 12.93
CA GLN A 62 10.51 -0.50 13.76
C GLN A 62 11.23 0.85 13.85
N GLY A 63 10.68 1.92 13.26
CA GLY A 63 11.45 3.14 13.03
C GLY A 63 12.33 2.96 11.81
N MET A 64 13.65 3.10 11.91
CA MET A 64 14.51 3.02 10.72
C MET A 64 14.66 1.58 10.20
N ALA A 65 14.39 1.34 8.91
CA ALA A 65 14.65 0.06 8.23
C ALA A 65 15.59 0.26 7.04
N ARG A 66 16.54 -0.67 6.90
CA ARG A 66 17.50 -0.68 5.80
C ARG A 66 16.87 -1.31 4.56
N VAL A 67 16.99 -0.63 3.44
CA VAL A 67 16.61 -1.16 2.12
C VAL A 67 17.75 -2.04 1.62
N GLU A 68 17.49 -3.32 1.41
CA GLU A 68 18.49 -4.30 0.97
C GLU A 68 18.75 -4.20 -0.54
N ALA A 69 17.70 -3.96 -1.32
CA ALA A 69 17.82 -3.74 -2.75
C ALA A 69 16.73 -2.80 -3.26
N VAL A 70 17.03 -2.13 -4.36
CA VAL A 70 16.08 -1.31 -5.12
C VAL A 70 16.10 -1.81 -6.56
N ARG A 71 14.92 -2.15 -7.08
CA ARG A 71 14.75 -2.60 -8.46
C ARG A 71 13.73 -1.73 -9.16
N THR A 72 13.85 -1.62 -10.47
CA THR A 72 12.83 -0.98 -11.29
C THR A 72 12.17 -2.00 -12.20
N ARG A 73 10.88 -1.82 -12.44
CA ARG A 73 10.12 -2.70 -13.33
C ARG A 73 8.99 -1.95 -14.00
N ARG A 74 8.95 -2.02 -15.32
CA ARG A 74 7.79 -1.58 -16.10
C ARG A 74 6.84 -2.75 -16.31
N ALA A 75 5.58 -2.61 -15.95
CA ALA A 75 4.58 -3.67 -16.08
C ALA A 75 3.17 -3.12 -16.28
N MET A 76 2.37 -3.85 -17.07
CA MET A 76 0.92 -3.64 -17.14
C MET A 76 0.26 -4.34 -15.95
N LEU A 77 -0.30 -3.58 -15.02
CA LEU A 77 -0.94 -4.08 -13.80
C LEU A 77 -2.26 -3.37 -13.56
N GLN A 78 -3.18 -4.03 -12.86
CA GLN A 78 -4.37 -3.33 -12.38
C GLN A 78 -3.96 -2.35 -11.28
N ALA A 79 -4.55 -1.16 -11.29
CA ALA A 79 -4.17 -0.07 -10.37
C ALA A 79 -5.37 0.48 -9.61
N VAL A 80 -5.11 0.94 -8.38
CA VAL A 80 -6.06 1.67 -7.56
C VAL A 80 -5.51 3.07 -7.34
N CYS A 81 -6.35 4.08 -7.55
CA CYS A 81 -6.07 5.46 -7.17
C CYS A 81 -6.75 5.76 -5.84
N ILE A 82 -5.97 6.22 -4.87
CA ILE A 82 -6.42 6.63 -3.55
C ILE A 82 -6.29 8.15 -3.49
N SER A 83 -7.43 8.85 -3.43
CA SER A 83 -7.40 10.30 -3.40
C SER A 83 -6.79 10.85 -2.11
N ALA A 84 -6.11 11.98 -2.20
CA ALA A 84 -5.55 12.69 -1.07
C ALA A 84 -6.58 12.88 0.06
N GLY A 85 -6.19 12.59 1.31
CA GLY A 85 -7.05 12.74 2.49
C GLY A 85 -8.22 11.74 2.61
N SER A 86 -8.37 10.78 1.70
CA SER A 86 -9.49 9.83 1.72
C SER A 86 -9.41 8.80 2.85
N LEU A 87 -8.21 8.50 3.35
CA LEU A 87 -7.93 7.49 4.40
C LEU A 87 -7.55 8.10 5.76
N GLY A 88 -8.29 9.13 6.20
CA GLY A 88 -8.16 9.73 7.54
C GLY A 88 -7.00 10.72 7.66
N ASP A 89 -6.39 10.82 8.85
CA ASP A 89 -5.36 11.81 9.25
C ASP A 89 -4.02 11.71 8.48
N THR A 90 -3.97 10.96 7.40
CA THR A 90 -2.83 10.90 6.49
C THR A 90 -2.67 12.23 5.76
N ARG A 91 -1.49 12.84 5.90
CA ARG A 91 -1.09 14.08 5.23
C ARG A 91 -0.65 13.78 3.79
N ALA A 92 -1.57 13.25 2.99
CA ALA A 92 -1.33 13.04 1.57
C ALA A 92 -1.57 14.36 0.83
N ASP A 93 -0.50 14.93 0.26
CA ASP A 93 -0.56 16.17 -0.52
C ASP A 93 -1.07 15.94 -1.96
N SER A 94 -1.15 14.68 -2.40
CA SER A 94 -1.61 14.30 -3.74
C SER A 94 -2.21 12.89 -3.75
N ASP A 95 -3.00 12.60 -4.79
CA ASP A 95 -3.55 11.28 -5.04
C ASP A 95 -2.42 10.25 -5.22
N LEU A 96 -2.56 9.08 -4.60
CA LEU A 96 -1.58 8.00 -4.72
C LEU A 96 -2.15 6.86 -5.58
N THR A 97 -1.45 6.54 -6.66
CA THR A 97 -1.75 5.36 -7.47
C THR A 97 -0.86 4.19 -7.06
N VAL A 98 -1.48 3.07 -6.70
CA VAL A 98 -0.81 1.85 -6.26
C VAL A 98 -1.24 0.64 -7.07
N PRO A 99 -0.42 -0.43 -7.13
CA PRO A 99 -0.88 -1.73 -7.62
C PRO A 99 -2.14 -2.20 -6.89
N TRP A 100 -3.03 -2.88 -7.61
CA TRP A 100 -4.33 -3.34 -7.11
C TRP A 100 -4.28 -4.09 -5.77
N ASP A 101 -3.28 -4.95 -5.60
CA ASP A 101 -3.06 -5.78 -4.42
C ASP A 101 -2.08 -5.18 -3.41
N GLN A 102 -1.61 -3.94 -3.62
CA GLN A 102 -0.77 -3.24 -2.66
C GLN A 102 -1.48 -3.15 -1.32
N ARG A 103 -0.82 -3.64 -0.26
CA ARG A 103 -1.35 -3.59 1.09
C ARG A 103 -1.20 -2.18 1.68
N VAL A 104 -2.29 -1.68 2.25
CA VAL A 104 -2.41 -0.37 2.89
C VAL A 104 -2.84 -0.60 4.34
N LEU A 105 -2.21 0.07 5.28
CA LEU A 105 -2.63 0.08 6.67
C LEU A 105 -3.72 1.12 6.88
N VAL A 106 -4.91 0.67 7.25
CA VAL A 106 -6.08 1.51 7.53
C VAL A 106 -6.32 1.55 9.03
N ARG A 107 -6.56 2.75 9.57
CA ARG A 107 -6.67 3.01 11.02
C ARG A 107 -7.77 3.98 11.41
N ASP A 108 -8.56 4.41 10.44
CA ASP A 108 -9.69 5.28 10.69
C ASP A 108 -10.93 4.44 11.05
N TRP A 109 -12.09 5.10 11.08
CA TRP A 109 -13.37 4.44 11.34
C TRP A 109 -13.65 3.26 10.38
N ARG A 110 -13.06 3.23 9.17
CA ARG A 110 -13.25 2.14 8.20
C ARG A 110 -12.61 0.86 8.68
N ALA A 111 -11.48 0.90 9.40
CA ALA A 111 -10.87 -0.31 9.97
C ALA A 111 -11.87 -1.05 10.87
N LYS A 112 -12.52 -0.31 11.77
CA LYS A 112 -13.53 -0.86 12.68
C LYS A 112 -14.79 -1.29 11.94
N ALA A 113 -15.27 -0.48 11.00
CA ALA A 113 -16.49 -0.76 10.26
C ALA A 113 -16.37 -1.97 9.31
N MET A 114 -15.21 -2.16 8.67
CA MET A 114 -15.00 -3.18 7.64
C MET A 114 -14.35 -4.46 8.16
N PHE A 115 -13.58 -4.38 9.25
CA PHE A 115 -12.77 -5.49 9.78
C PHE A 115 -12.94 -5.73 11.28
N GLY A 116 -13.72 -4.90 11.98
CA GLY A 116 -13.98 -5.06 13.42
C GLY A 116 -12.78 -4.72 14.32
N GLN A 117 -11.69 -4.23 13.75
CA GLN A 117 -10.43 -3.94 14.45
C GLN A 117 -10.12 -2.43 14.43
N PRO A 118 -9.38 -1.89 15.41
CA PRO A 118 -8.97 -0.48 15.42
C PRO A 118 -8.01 -0.13 14.26
N GLN A 119 -7.32 -1.13 13.71
CA GLN A 119 -6.48 -1.00 12.52
C GLN A 119 -6.45 -2.32 11.75
N ALA A 120 -6.22 -2.27 10.44
CA ALA A 120 -6.11 -3.45 9.58
C ALA A 120 -5.19 -3.20 8.38
N VAL A 121 -4.35 -4.18 8.02
CA VAL A 121 -3.59 -4.17 6.76
C VAL A 121 -4.39 -4.87 5.67
N VAL A 122 -4.79 -4.13 4.65
CA VAL A 122 -5.74 -4.60 3.64
C VAL A 122 -5.25 -4.25 2.24
N PRO A 123 -5.53 -5.09 1.23
CA PRO A 123 -5.17 -4.75 -0.15
C PRO A 123 -6.02 -3.57 -0.64
N ALA A 124 -5.42 -2.67 -1.43
CA ALA A 124 -6.04 -1.43 -1.89
C ALA A 124 -7.39 -1.63 -2.58
N TYR A 125 -7.57 -2.74 -3.31
CA TYR A 125 -8.84 -3.04 -3.96
C TYR A 125 -10.03 -3.22 -3.03
N GLU A 126 -9.82 -3.63 -1.77
CA GLU A 126 -10.92 -3.76 -0.81
C GLU A 126 -11.48 -2.42 -0.37
N LEU A 127 -10.68 -1.36 -0.53
CA LEU A 127 -11.03 0.01 -0.16
C LEU A 127 -11.75 0.77 -1.27
N VAL A 128 -11.84 0.20 -2.48
CA VAL A 128 -12.50 0.85 -3.63
C VAL A 128 -13.97 1.16 -3.29
N ASP A 129 -14.31 2.44 -3.36
CA ASP A 129 -15.67 2.97 -3.16
C ASP A 129 -16.23 3.64 -4.43
N GLY A 130 -15.39 3.83 -5.45
CA GLY A 130 -15.75 4.43 -6.74
C GLY A 130 -15.79 5.96 -6.75
N GLU A 131 -15.54 6.61 -5.62
CA GLU A 131 -15.58 8.07 -5.48
C GLU A 131 -14.20 8.61 -5.09
N PHE A 132 -13.68 8.20 -3.93
CA PHE A 132 -12.38 8.64 -3.41
C PHE A 132 -11.30 7.58 -3.61
N ILE A 133 -11.69 6.31 -3.69
CA ILE A 133 -10.79 5.20 -3.95
C ILE A 133 -11.33 4.47 -5.18
N ARG A 134 -10.59 4.56 -6.28
CA ARG A 134 -11.07 4.23 -7.63
C ARG A 134 -10.22 3.14 -8.26
N ASP A 135 -10.89 2.14 -8.84
CA ASP A 135 -10.26 1.19 -9.76
C ASP A 135 -9.93 1.91 -11.07
N LEU A 136 -8.66 1.92 -11.46
CA LEU A 136 -8.21 2.49 -12.73
C LEU A 136 -8.12 1.44 -13.85
N GLY A 137 -8.42 0.16 -13.56
CA GLY A 137 -8.21 -0.94 -14.48
C GLY A 137 -6.73 -1.18 -14.74
N LEU A 138 -6.41 -1.81 -15.89
CA LEU A 138 -5.03 -2.09 -16.29
C LEU A 138 -4.31 -0.81 -16.71
N GLN A 139 -3.19 -0.53 -16.05
CA GLN A 139 -2.32 0.62 -16.28
C GLN A 139 -0.89 0.17 -16.51
N MET A 140 -0.18 0.86 -17.40
CA MET A 140 1.27 0.68 -17.55
C MET A 140 1.97 1.45 -16.44
N MET A 141 2.61 0.73 -15.52
CA MET A 141 3.24 1.32 -14.33
C MET A 141 4.76 1.13 -14.39
N ASP A 142 5.49 2.21 -14.12
CA ASP A 142 6.93 2.18 -13.83
C ASP A 142 7.10 2.05 -12.32
N LEU A 143 7.43 0.84 -11.86
CA LEU A 143 7.53 0.52 -10.44
C LEU A 143 8.96 0.65 -9.93
N THR A 144 9.11 1.26 -8.77
CA THR A 144 10.26 1.14 -7.88
C THR A 144 9.95 0.12 -6.80
N ILE A 145 10.72 -0.97 -6.75
CA ILE A 145 10.54 -2.08 -5.83
C ILE A 145 11.62 -1.98 -4.76
N LEU A 146 11.18 -1.81 -3.51
CA LEU A 146 12.03 -1.77 -2.33
C LEU A 146 12.02 -3.13 -1.65
N GLU A 147 13.19 -3.73 -1.47
CA GLU A 147 13.35 -5.02 -0.79
C GLU A 147 13.90 -4.80 0.62
N PHE A 148 13.32 -5.48 1.60
CA PHE A 148 13.74 -5.44 2.99
C PHE A 148 14.10 -6.84 3.49
N SER A 149 14.89 -6.93 4.57
CA SER A 149 15.22 -8.21 5.21
C SER A 149 14.03 -8.88 5.91
N ARG A 150 12.99 -8.10 6.22
CA ARG A 150 11.75 -8.55 6.86
C ARG A 150 10.58 -7.62 6.46
N PRO A 151 9.33 -8.00 6.73
CA PRO A 151 8.20 -7.18 6.32
C PRO A 151 8.15 -5.88 7.11
N HIS A 152 7.81 -4.79 6.43
CA HIS A 152 7.64 -3.48 7.05
C HIS A 152 6.40 -2.76 6.53
N VAL A 153 5.90 -1.84 7.36
CA VAL A 153 5.00 -0.77 6.93
C VAL A 153 5.80 0.51 6.81
N ILE A 154 5.86 1.07 5.61
CA ILE A 154 6.58 2.32 5.30
C ILE A 154 5.59 3.47 5.13
N TYR A 155 6.09 4.69 5.30
CA TYR A 155 5.37 5.89 4.90
C TYR A 155 5.68 6.20 3.44
N ALA A 156 4.66 6.19 2.58
CA ALA A 156 4.80 6.40 1.15
C ALA A 156 3.57 7.14 0.58
N GLY A 157 3.79 8.24 -0.15
CA GLY A 157 2.72 9.04 -0.73
C GLY A 157 1.72 9.57 0.30
N GLY A 158 2.19 9.90 1.51
CA GLY A 158 1.35 10.29 2.63
C GLY A 158 0.57 9.14 3.30
N LEU A 159 0.66 7.90 2.79
CA LEU A 159 -0.02 6.72 3.33
C LEU A 159 0.95 5.75 4.02
N GLU A 160 0.38 4.81 4.77
CA GLU A 160 1.11 3.70 5.39
C GLU A 160 0.98 2.44 4.51
N LEU A 161 2.02 2.12 3.75
CA LEU A 161 2.02 0.98 2.82
C LEU A 161 2.80 -0.20 3.41
N ALA A 162 2.19 -1.38 3.35
CA ALA A 162 2.75 -2.59 3.93
C ALA A 162 3.38 -3.49 2.85
N ALA A 163 4.48 -4.17 3.22
CA ALA A 163 5.03 -5.26 2.42
C ALA A 163 4.00 -6.39 2.26
N ALA A 164 4.09 -7.14 1.16
CA ALA A 164 3.14 -8.21 0.85
C ALA A 164 3.03 -9.28 1.95
N ALA A 165 4.09 -9.50 2.73
CA ALA A 165 4.15 -10.44 3.85
C ALA A 165 4.00 -9.80 5.25
N ALA A 166 3.62 -8.52 5.36
CA ALA A 166 3.55 -7.86 6.67
C ALA A 166 2.44 -8.42 7.56
N PRO A 167 2.76 -8.97 8.75
CA PRO A 167 1.76 -9.41 9.72
C PRO A 167 1.13 -8.21 10.44
N ASP A 168 -0.14 -8.32 10.83
CA ASP A 168 -0.86 -7.28 11.58
C ASP A 168 -0.29 -7.07 13.01
N GLU A 169 0.46 -8.04 13.54
CA GLU A 169 0.87 -8.13 14.95
C GLU A 169 2.07 -7.25 15.31
N ASP A 170 2.88 -6.81 14.33
CA ASP A 170 4.10 -6.00 14.54
C ASP A 170 3.87 -4.48 14.40
N LEU A 171 2.61 -4.04 14.40
CA LEU A 171 2.26 -2.63 14.21
C LEU A 171 2.33 -1.87 15.53
N ARG A 172 3.15 -0.82 15.59
CA ARG A 172 3.16 0.10 16.74
C ARG A 172 1.76 0.69 16.99
N PRO A 173 1.30 0.80 18.25
CA PRO A 173 -0.01 1.36 18.57
C PRO A 173 -0.15 2.79 18.04
N ALA A 174 -1.39 3.18 17.74
CA ALA A 174 -1.70 4.57 17.41
C ALA A 174 -1.37 5.44 18.64
N ALA A 175 -0.56 6.48 18.43
CA ALA A 175 -0.36 7.54 19.42
C ALA A 175 -1.59 8.43 19.49
#